data_AF-A0A6C0K6U8-F1
#
_entry.id   AF-A0A6C0K6U8-F1
#
_cell.length_a   1.000
_cell.length_b   1.000
_cell.length_c   1.000
_cell.angle_alpha   90.00
_cell.angle_beta   90.00
_cell.angle_gamma   90.00
#
_symmetry.space_group_name_H-M   'P 1'
#
loop_
_entity.id
_entity.type
_entity.pdbx_description
1 polymer ?
#
loop_
_entity_poly.entity_id
_entity_poly.type
_entity_poly.pdbx_seq_one_letter_code
_entity_poly.pdbx_strand_id
1 'polypeptide(L)'
;MSQKSKNNPVATFFKLLHLANEIFISFYLLFLGWTKKYDLYFMIYLLLIVVHWILLRNECISSYFEKKAMDSTYVLGSRPYHHPFYDSFLSPGFILFLNWMKILTVAIILLRNLEDPSIVLMSIIVMLLQILNYIRKGSMN
;
A
#
# COMPACT_ATOMS: atom_id res chain seq x y z
N MET A 1 0.74 24.35 -7.86
CA MET A 1 -0.61 23.86 -7.51
C MET A 1 -1.38 25.00 -6.85
N SER A 2 -2.57 25.38 -7.32
CA SER A 2 -3.32 26.49 -6.72
C SER A 2 -3.86 26.10 -5.34
N GLN A 3 -4.00 27.06 -4.42
CA GLN A 3 -4.55 26.84 -3.07
C GLN A 3 -5.94 26.16 -3.09
N LYS A 4 -6.72 26.33 -4.16
CA LYS A 4 -8.04 25.68 -4.34
C LYS A 4 -7.94 24.15 -4.43
N SER A 5 -6.86 23.59 -4.97
CA SER A 5 -6.75 22.12 -5.09
C SER A 5 -6.35 21.42 -3.79
N LYS A 6 -5.85 22.17 -2.78
CA LYS A 6 -5.44 21.59 -1.49
C LYS A 6 -6.62 21.23 -0.59
N ASN A 7 -7.78 21.85 -0.80
CA ASN A 7 -8.97 21.71 0.06
C ASN A 7 -10.13 20.97 -0.64
N ASN A 8 -9.88 20.18 -1.69
CA ASN A 8 -10.93 19.39 -2.31
C ASN A 8 -11.35 18.24 -1.36
N PRO A 9 -12.60 18.20 -0.87
CA PRO A 9 -13.05 17.20 0.10
C PRO A 9 -12.97 15.76 -0.45
N VAL A 10 -13.16 15.58 -1.76
CA VAL A 10 -13.04 14.27 -2.42
C VAL A 10 -11.60 13.79 -2.39
N ALA A 11 -10.64 14.67 -2.71
CA ALA A 11 -9.22 14.34 -2.61
C ALA A 11 -8.83 14.01 -1.15
N THR A 12 -9.30 14.80 -0.19
CA THR A 12 -9.07 14.54 1.25
C THR A 12 -9.64 13.19 1.69
N PHE A 13 -10.83 12.80 1.23
CA PHE A 13 -11.39 11.49 1.52
C PHE A 13 -10.49 10.36 1.04
N PHE A 14 -10.02 10.40 -0.22
CA PHE A 14 -9.13 9.37 -0.75
C PHE A 14 -7.77 9.32 -0.05
N LYS A 15 -7.24 10.48 0.38
CA LYS A 15 -6.03 10.56 1.21
C LYS A 15 -6.21 9.83 2.54
N LEU A 16 -7.31 10.10 3.25
CA LEU A 16 -7.62 9.46 4.53
C LEU A 16 -7.87 7.96 4.36
N LEU A 17 -8.57 7.56 3.30
CA LEU A 17 -8.80 6.15 2.98
C LEU A 17 -7.47 5.42 2.71
N HIS A 18 -6.57 6.03 1.94
CA HIS A 18 -5.24 5.47 1.69
C HIS A 18 -4.45 5.37 3.00
N LEU A 19 -4.41 6.42 3.82
CA LEU A 19 -3.75 6.38 5.12
C LEU A 19 -4.30 5.29 6.05
N ALA A 20 -5.62 5.19 6.15
CA ALA A 20 -6.27 4.17 6.97
C ALA A 20 -5.88 2.76 6.51
N ASN A 21 -5.83 2.53 5.20
CA ASN A 21 -5.35 1.28 4.64
C ASN A 21 -3.87 1.00 4.97
N GLU A 22 -3.01 1.99 4.82
CA GLU A 22 -1.57 1.88 5.13
C GLU A 22 -1.35 1.50 6.59
N ILE A 23 -2.05 2.17 7.51
CA ILE A 23 -2.03 1.86 8.95
C ILE A 23 -2.58 0.46 9.21
N PHE A 24 -3.72 0.10 8.61
CA PHE A 24 -4.32 -1.22 8.80
C PHE A 24 -3.35 -2.35 8.41
N ILE A 25 -2.68 -2.23 7.25
CA ILE A 25 -1.72 -3.24 6.80
C ILE A 25 -0.50 -3.28 7.72
N SER A 26 0.09 -2.13 8.04
CA SER A 26 1.30 -2.04 8.86
C SER A 26 1.08 -2.52 10.30
N PHE A 27 -0.13 -2.43 10.82
CA PHE A 27 -0.46 -2.76 12.21
C PHE A 27 -1.50 -3.87 12.35
N TYR A 28 -1.74 -4.65 11.29
CA TYR A 28 -2.68 -5.79 11.30
C TYR A 28 -2.46 -6.70 12.51
N LEU A 29 -1.18 -6.97 12.85
CA LEU A 29 -0.86 -7.87 13.95
C LEU A 29 -1.29 -7.33 15.32
N LEU A 30 -1.34 -6.01 15.50
CA LEU A 30 -1.82 -5.39 16.74
C LEU A 30 -3.35 -5.44 16.84
N PHE A 31 -4.05 -5.25 15.72
CA PHE A 31 -5.51 -5.22 15.69
C PHE A 31 -6.15 -6.61 15.72
N LEU A 32 -5.64 -7.53 14.90
CA LEU A 32 -6.27 -8.83 14.63
C LEU A 32 -5.28 -10.01 14.73
N GLY A 33 -3.98 -9.73 14.89
CA GLY A 33 -2.93 -10.75 14.94
C GLY A 33 -2.86 -11.57 16.21
N TRP A 34 -3.72 -11.35 17.19
CA TRP A 34 -3.82 -12.21 18.38
C TRP A 34 -4.24 -13.65 18.04
N THR A 35 -4.84 -13.87 16.85
CA THR A 35 -5.22 -15.19 16.35
C THR A 35 -4.67 -15.40 14.93
N LYS A 36 -4.44 -16.67 14.54
CA LYS A 36 -4.05 -17.03 13.16
C LYS A 36 -5.23 -17.09 12.19
N LYS A 37 -6.47 -17.05 12.71
CA LYS A 37 -7.72 -17.28 11.96
C LYS A 37 -7.87 -16.37 10.72
N TYR A 38 -7.32 -15.16 10.79
CA TYR A 38 -7.49 -14.16 9.74
C TYR A 38 -6.28 -14.03 8.80
N ASP A 39 -5.22 -14.82 9.00
CA ASP A 39 -3.97 -14.66 8.25
C ASP A 39 -4.15 -14.96 6.77
N LEU A 40 -4.86 -16.02 6.42
CA LEU A 40 -5.12 -16.35 5.02
C LEU A 40 -5.90 -15.21 4.32
N TYR A 41 -6.93 -14.67 4.98
CA TYR A 41 -7.72 -13.56 4.45
C TYR A 41 -6.86 -12.30 4.28
N PHE A 42 -6.00 -12.01 5.24
CA PHE A 42 -5.08 -10.88 5.18
C PHE A 42 -4.04 -11.05 4.06
N MET A 43 -3.52 -12.26 3.86
CA MET A 43 -2.59 -12.55 2.77
C MET A 43 -3.24 -12.45 1.40
N ILE A 44 -4.49 -12.92 1.24
CA ILE A 44 -5.28 -12.72 0.02
C ILE A 44 -5.50 -11.22 -0.22
N TYR A 45 -5.84 -10.47 0.82
CA TYR A 45 -6.02 -9.02 0.75
C TYR A 45 -4.75 -8.30 0.28
N LEU A 46 -3.60 -8.63 0.87
CA LEU A 46 -2.31 -8.08 0.44
C LEU A 46 -1.98 -8.44 -1.00
N LEU A 47 -2.21 -9.69 -1.41
CA LEU A 47 -1.98 -10.12 -2.77
C LEU A 47 -2.85 -9.32 -3.76
N LEU A 48 -4.14 -9.12 -3.44
CA LEU A 48 -5.04 -8.30 -4.25
C LEU A 48 -4.52 -6.87 -4.39
N ILE A 49 -4.02 -6.24 -3.32
CA ILE A 49 -3.43 -4.90 -3.40
C ILE A 49 -2.23 -4.87 -4.35
N VAL A 50 -1.35 -5.86 -4.26
CA VAL A 50 -0.13 -5.88 -5.08
C VAL A 50 -0.46 -6.14 -6.55
N VAL A 51 -1.35 -7.10 -6.83
CA VAL A 51 -1.85 -7.36 -8.19
C VAL A 51 -2.53 -6.11 -8.75
N HIS A 52 -3.38 -5.48 -7.95
CA HIS A 52 -4.03 -4.22 -8.28
C HIS A 52 -3.03 -3.12 -8.67
N TRP A 53 -1.93 -2.95 -7.91
CA TRP A 53 -0.87 -2.01 -8.28
C TRP A 53 -0.21 -2.33 -9.61
N ILE A 54 0.10 -3.60 -9.86
CA ILE A 54 0.73 -4.03 -11.11
C ILE A 54 -0.19 -3.70 -12.30
N LEU A 55 -1.48 -3.99 -12.18
CA LEU A 55 -2.48 -3.72 -13.22
C LEU A 55 -2.69 -2.22 -13.45
N LEU A 56 -2.60 -1.40 -12.41
CA LEU A 56 -2.74 0.05 -12.48
C LEU A 56 -1.40 0.79 -12.70
N ARG A 57 -0.42 0.16 -13.38
CA ARG A 57 0.87 0.79 -13.73
C ARG A 57 1.64 1.32 -12.51
N ASN A 58 1.68 0.52 -11.44
CA ASN A 58 2.29 0.83 -10.13
C ASN A 58 1.60 1.96 -9.36
N GLU A 59 0.31 2.17 -9.58
CA GLU A 59 -0.48 3.17 -8.86
C GLU A 59 -1.59 2.51 -8.03
N CYS A 60 -1.81 2.96 -6.80
CA CYS A 60 -2.97 2.52 -6.03
C CYS A 60 -4.25 3.23 -6.52
N ILE A 61 -5.41 2.56 -6.44
CA ILE A 61 -6.66 3.13 -6.96
C ILE A 61 -7.04 4.42 -6.23
N SER A 62 -6.79 4.47 -4.92
CA SER A 62 -7.02 5.65 -4.09
C SER A 62 -6.15 6.82 -4.54
N SER A 63 -4.87 6.59 -4.84
CA SER A 63 -3.95 7.60 -5.38
C SER A 63 -4.39 8.08 -6.77
N TYR A 64 -4.88 7.17 -7.62
CA TYR A 64 -5.41 7.55 -8.93
C TYR A 64 -6.60 8.51 -8.78
N PHE A 65 -7.59 8.13 -7.96
CA PHE A 65 -8.77 8.98 -7.73
C PHE A 65 -8.43 10.28 -7.02
N GLU A 66 -7.47 10.26 -6.09
CA GLU A 66 -6.94 11.45 -5.44
C GLU A 66 -6.36 12.42 -6.48
N LYS A 67 -5.45 11.95 -7.35
CA LYS A 67 -4.87 12.79 -8.40
C LYS A 67 -5.90 13.27 -9.39
N LYS A 68 -6.87 12.41 -9.76
CA LYS A 68 -7.96 12.78 -10.66
C LYS A 68 -8.89 13.85 -10.04
N ALA A 69 -9.10 13.81 -8.73
CA ALA A 69 -9.85 14.83 -8.00
C ALA A 69 -9.08 16.16 -7.87
N MET A 70 -7.75 16.11 -7.86
CA MET A 70 -6.90 17.31 -7.83
C MET A 70 -6.66 17.90 -9.23
N ASP A 71 -6.65 17.06 -10.26
CA ASP A 71 -6.40 17.38 -11.65
C ASP A 71 -7.24 16.47 -12.56
N SER A 72 -8.33 17.02 -13.10
CA SER A 72 -9.24 16.29 -13.99
C SER A 72 -8.57 15.79 -15.27
N THR A 73 -7.43 16.36 -15.66
CA THR A 73 -6.67 15.94 -16.84
C THR A 73 -5.69 14.81 -16.54
N TYR A 74 -5.55 14.40 -15.27
CA TYR A 74 -4.66 13.32 -14.87
C TYR A 74 -4.98 12.01 -15.61
N VAL A 75 -3.94 11.38 -16.17
CA VAL A 75 -4.00 10.08 -16.83
C VAL A 75 -3.33 9.05 -15.93
N LEU A 76 -3.99 7.89 -15.75
CA LEU A 76 -3.49 6.79 -14.91
C LEU A 76 -2.05 6.40 -15.30
N GLY A 77 -1.17 6.32 -14.30
CA GLY A 77 0.23 5.93 -14.52
C GLY A 77 1.08 6.98 -15.23
N SER A 78 0.58 8.20 -15.46
CA SER A 78 1.42 9.31 -15.97
C SER A 78 2.42 9.80 -14.93
N ARG A 79 2.06 9.74 -13.63
CA ARG A 79 2.93 10.06 -12.49
C ARG A 79 2.71 9.08 -11.34
N PRO A 80 3.05 7.78 -11.49
CA PRO A 80 2.61 6.72 -10.57
C PRO A 80 3.22 6.87 -9.16
N TYR A 81 4.44 7.41 -9.05
CA TYR A 81 5.18 7.52 -7.79
C TYR A 81 4.95 8.81 -7.00
N HIS A 82 4.30 9.79 -7.62
CA HIS A 82 3.85 10.97 -6.90
C HIS A 82 2.63 10.56 -6.07
N HIS A 83 2.62 10.80 -4.76
CA HIS A 83 1.44 10.55 -3.94
C HIS A 83 1.14 11.83 -3.18
N PRO A 84 0.10 12.58 -3.57
CA PRO A 84 -0.19 13.85 -2.93
C PRO A 84 -0.51 13.68 -1.43
N PHE A 85 -0.93 12.48 -1.01
CA PHE A 85 -1.02 12.07 0.39
C PHE A 85 0.32 12.18 1.14
N TYR A 86 1.41 11.63 0.57
CA TYR A 86 2.74 11.67 1.19
C TYR A 86 3.25 13.10 1.36
N ASP A 87 2.99 13.97 0.38
CA ASP A 87 3.40 15.36 0.44
C ASP A 87 2.60 16.19 1.46
N SER A 88 1.44 15.71 1.90
CA SER A 88 0.52 16.47 2.76
C SER A 88 0.43 16.00 4.20
N PHE A 89 0.69 14.72 4.49
CA PHE A 89 0.44 14.16 5.82
C PHE A 89 1.64 13.50 6.48
N LEU A 90 2.63 13.01 5.73
CA LEU A 90 3.67 12.14 6.28
C LEU A 90 5.08 12.64 5.97
N SER A 91 5.95 12.60 6.98
CA SER A 91 7.38 12.77 6.73
C SER A 91 7.92 11.56 5.96
N PRO A 92 8.98 11.72 5.13
CA PRO A 92 9.65 10.60 4.46
C PRO A 92 10.05 9.48 5.42
N GLY A 93 10.49 9.83 6.64
CA GLY A 93 10.83 8.88 7.69
C GLY A 93 9.63 8.02 8.14
N PHE A 94 8.45 8.62 8.26
CA PHE A 94 7.24 7.86 8.64
C PHE A 94 6.77 6.91 7.53
N ILE A 95 6.90 7.31 6.27
CA ILE A 95 6.59 6.42 5.12
C ILE A 95 7.52 5.22 5.10
N LEU A 96 8.82 5.45 5.32
CA LEU A 96 9.80 4.37 5.42
C LEU A 96 9.47 3.42 6.59
N PHE A 97 9.11 3.97 7.75
CA PHE A 97 8.68 3.20 8.91
C PHE A 97 7.44 2.33 8.60
N LEU A 98 6.39 2.89 7.98
CA LEU A 98 5.21 2.10 7.61
C LEU A 98 5.57 0.94 6.68
N ASN A 99 6.43 1.16 5.69
CA ASN A 99 6.87 0.09 4.78
C ASN A 99 7.61 -1.03 5.50
N TRP A 100 8.51 -0.70 6.44
CA TRP A 100 9.18 -1.70 7.27
C TRP A 100 8.20 -2.50 8.13
N MET A 101 7.18 -1.83 8.70
CA MET A 101 6.14 -2.50 9.47
C MET A 101 5.31 -3.49 8.64
N LYS A 102 5.08 -3.21 7.35
CA LYS A 102 4.41 -4.17 6.44
C LYS A 102 5.27 -5.40 6.18
N ILE A 103 6.57 -5.21 5.91
CA ILE A 103 7.51 -6.32 5.70
C ILE A 103 7.58 -7.18 6.96
N LEU A 104 7.73 -6.55 8.13
CA LEU A 104 7.73 -7.25 9.41
C LEU A 104 6.42 -8.02 9.65
N THR A 105 5.28 -7.42 9.31
CA THR A 105 3.97 -8.07 9.41
C THR A 105 3.90 -9.35 8.58
N VAL A 106 4.31 -9.29 7.30
CA VAL A 106 4.33 -10.48 6.43
C VAL A 106 5.32 -11.51 6.94
N ALA A 107 6.50 -11.11 7.42
CA ALA A 107 7.50 -12.01 7.98
C ALA A 107 6.98 -12.75 9.23
N ILE A 108 6.30 -12.07 10.14
CA ILE A 108 5.70 -12.70 11.33
C ILE A 108 4.57 -13.67 10.93
N ILE A 109 3.71 -13.30 9.98
CA ILE A 109 2.66 -14.20 9.45
C ILE A 109 3.28 -15.45 8.84
N LEU A 110 4.36 -15.31 8.07
CA LEU A 110 5.08 -16.44 7.51
C LEU A 110 5.64 -17.36 8.61
N LEU A 111 6.40 -16.80 9.56
CA LEU A 111 7.05 -17.56 10.63
C LEU A 111 6.05 -18.32 11.52
N ARG A 112 4.86 -17.75 11.76
CA ARG A 112 3.85 -18.41 12.60
C ARG A 112 2.96 -19.39 11.85
N ASN A 113 3.00 -19.43 10.52
CA ASN A 113 2.20 -20.33 9.68
C ASN A 113 3.07 -21.24 8.80
N LEU A 114 4.30 -21.58 9.24
CA LEU A 114 5.22 -22.45 8.48
C LEU A 114 4.63 -23.84 8.14
N GLU A 115 3.65 -24.29 8.91
CA GLU A 115 2.95 -25.57 8.70
C GLU A 115 1.80 -25.48 7.67
N ASP A 116 1.33 -24.28 7.32
CA ASP A 116 0.29 -24.08 6.31
C ASP A 116 0.93 -23.69 4.97
N PRO A 117 1.03 -24.63 4.00
CA PRO A 117 1.69 -24.38 2.73
C PRO A 117 1.02 -23.28 1.91
N SER A 118 -0.28 -23.04 2.09
CA SER A 118 -1.02 -22.00 1.36
C SER A 118 -0.58 -20.61 1.82
N ILE A 119 -0.51 -20.39 3.13
CA ILE A 119 -0.07 -19.12 3.72
C ILE A 119 1.42 -18.88 3.44
N VAL A 120 2.24 -19.93 3.52
CA VAL A 120 3.68 -19.85 3.20
C VAL A 120 3.88 -19.40 1.75
N LEU A 121 3.23 -20.08 0.80
CA LEU A 121 3.32 -19.73 -0.62
C LEU A 121 2.87 -18.29 -0.88
N MET A 122 1.72 -17.89 -0.33
CA MET A 122 1.21 -16.52 -0.49
C MET A 122 2.18 -15.48 0.10
N SER A 123 2.77 -15.76 1.25
CA SER A 123 3.74 -14.86 1.89
C SER A 123 4.99 -14.69 1.04
N ILE A 124 5.52 -15.78 0.48
CA ILE A 124 6.66 -15.72 -0.44
C ILE A 124 6.31 -14.88 -1.68
N ILE A 125 5.14 -15.14 -2.30
CA ILE A 125 4.69 -14.39 -3.48
C ILE A 125 4.58 -12.89 -3.16
N VAL A 126 3.91 -12.53 -2.05
CA VAL A 126 3.75 -11.13 -1.64
C VAL A 126 5.10 -10.47 -1.40
N MET A 127 6.04 -11.12 -0.70
CA MET A 127 7.39 -10.59 -0.48
C MET A 127 8.15 -10.39 -1.79
N LEU A 128 8.12 -11.37 -2.70
CA LEU A 128 8.79 -11.27 -4.00
C LEU A 128 8.24 -10.11 -4.82
N LEU A 129 6.91 -9.96 -4.88
CA LEU A 129 6.29 -8.86 -5.62
C LEU A 129 6.59 -7.50 -4.99
N GLN A 130 6.68 -7.41 -3.66
CA GLN A 130 7.12 -6.19 -2.98
C GLN A 130 8.57 -5.82 -3.32
N ILE A 131 9.48 -6.80 -3.32
CA ILE A 131 10.89 -6.61 -3.72
C ILE A 131 10.99 -6.16 -5.17
N LEU A 132 10.27 -6.82 -6.09
CA LEU A 132 10.24 -6.44 -7.50
C LEU A 132 9.73 -5.01 -7.69
N ASN A 133 8.70 -4.62 -6.95
CA ASN A 133 8.18 -3.25 -6.99
C ASN A 133 9.21 -2.24 -6.47
N TYR A 134 9.96 -2.58 -5.41
CA TYR A 134 11.02 -1.72 -4.87
C TYR A 134 12.16 -1.53 -5.88
N ILE A 135 12.62 -2.62 -6.51
CA ILE A 135 13.65 -2.58 -7.57
C ILE A 135 13.19 -1.71 -8.73
N ARG A 136 11.96 -1.93 -9.20
CA ARG A 136 11.36 -1.16 -10.30
C ARG A 136 11.24 0.33 -9.97
N LYS A 137 10.89 0.68 -8.73
CA LYS A 137 10.84 2.08 -8.28
C LYS A 137 12.22 2.72 -8.22
N GLY A 138 13.24 1.97 -7.78
CA GLY A 138 14.63 2.42 -7.73
C GLY A 138 15.23 2.68 -9.12
N SER A 139 14.84 1.93 -10.15
CA SER A 139 15.35 2.11 -11.52
C SER A 139 14.74 3.30 -12.29
N MET A 140 13.80 4.02 -11.69
CA MET A 140 13.10 5.16 -12.31
C MET A 140 13.48 6.53 -11.71
N ASN A 141 14.38 6.53 -10.72
CA ASN A 141 15.03 7.73 -10.17
C ASN A 141 16.47 7.81 -10.68
#